data_AF-A0AAE1P213-F1
#
_entry.id   AF-A0AAE1P213-F1
#
_cell.length_a   1.000
_cell.length_b   1.000
_cell.length_c   1.000
_cell.angle_alpha   90.00
_cell.angle_beta   90.00
_cell.angle_gamma   90.00
#
_symmetry.space_group_name_H-M   'P 1'
#
loop_
_entity.id
_entity.type
_entity.pdbx_description
1 polymer ?
#
loop_
_entity_poly.entity_id
_entity_poly.type
_entity_poly.pdbx_seq_one_letter_code
_entity_poly.pdbx_strand_id
1 'polypeptide(L)'
;MYSATAGANGPLLGTDEEEIVLMQYLVLDAVCRKKVTEQQYIVRPPTEDINENVLGEQCREDFGLTEDKVKNGQPFESVVDSRAFMAVFD
;
A
#
# COMPACT_ATOMS: atom_id res chain seq x y z
N MET A 1 7.15 -1.70 -8.35
CA MET A 1 6.27 -1.86 -7.18
C MET A 1 6.52 -0.68 -6.25
N TYR A 2 5.48 -0.22 -5.58
CA TYR A 2 5.52 0.92 -4.67
C TYR A 2 4.68 0.59 -3.43
N SER A 3 5.10 1.04 -2.26
CA SER A 3 4.37 0.87 -1.00
C SER A 3 4.52 2.12 -0.14
N ALA A 4 3.52 2.37 0.70
CA ALA A 4 3.59 3.38 1.73
C ALA A 4 3.30 2.80 3.12
N THR A 5 4.02 3.29 4.14
CA THR A 5 3.80 2.97 5.56
C THR A 5 2.96 4.05 6.22
N ALA A 6 2.33 3.72 7.34
CA ALA A 6 1.58 4.67 8.16
C ALA A 6 2.44 5.87 8.59
N GLY A 7 3.76 5.66 8.77
CA GLY A 7 4.75 6.66 9.13
C GLY A 7 5.47 7.31 7.95
N ALA A 8 6.80 7.32 8.04
CA ALA A 8 7.70 7.98 7.10
C ALA A 8 7.84 7.19 5.79
N ASN A 9 7.80 7.91 4.67
CA ASN A 9 7.84 7.34 3.33
C ASN A 9 9.03 7.82 2.50
N GLY A 10 9.25 7.20 1.34
CA GLY A 10 10.30 7.58 0.40
C GLY A 10 11.71 7.36 0.98
N PRO A 11 12.61 8.38 1.00
CA PRO A 11 13.96 8.24 1.56
C PRO A 11 14.02 7.89 3.04
N LEU A 12 12.93 8.11 3.78
CA LEU A 12 12.82 7.84 5.22
C LEU A 12 12.00 6.57 5.52
N LEU A 13 11.68 5.79 4.50
CA LEU A 13 10.91 4.56 4.64
C LEU A 13 11.57 3.60 5.65
N GLY A 14 10.82 3.18 6.67
CA GLY A 14 11.26 2.24 7.70
C GLY A 14 12.11 2.85 8.82
N THR A 15 12.22 4.19 8.88
CA THR A 15 12.94 4.86 9.97
C THR A 15 12.16 4.91 11.29
N ASP A 16 10.85 4.74 11.23
CA ASP A 16 9.92 4.82 12.36
C ASP A 16 9.18 3.52 12.66
N GLU A 17 9.63 2.37 12.11
CA GLU A 17 9.04 1.03 12.33
C GLU A 17 7.50 0.99 12.19
N GLU A 18 6.97 1.66 11.16
CA GLU A 18 5.52 1.72 10.89
C GLU A 18 5.05 0.71 9.83
N GLU A 19 3.79 0.27 9.96
CA GLU A 19 3.17 -0.77 9.12
C GLU A 19 2.79 -0.28 7.71
N ILE A 20 2.72 -1.20 6.75
CA ILE A 20 2.28 -0.89 5.37
C ILE A 20 0.78 -0.62 5.34
N VAL A 21 0.39 0.53 4.76
CA VAL A 21 -1.01 0.96 4.60
C VAL A 21 -1.44 1.12 3.14
N LEU A 22 -0.48 1.08 2.20
CA LEU A 22 -0.73 1.14 0.77
C LEU A 22 0.25 0.24 0.03
N MET A 23 -0.27 -0.52 -0.94
CA MET A 23 0.55 -1.28 -1.88
C MET A 23 0.06 -1.04 -3.30
N GLN A 24 0.98 -0.76 -4.22
CA GLN A 24 0.67 -0.53 -5.62
C GLN A 24 1.71 -1.19 -6.54
N TYR A 25 1.24 -1.73 -7.66
CA TYR A 25 2.14 -2.18 -8.72
C TYR A 25 1.60 -1.83 -10.10
N LEU A 26 2.55 -1.69 -11.03
CA LEU A 26 2.33 -1.39 -12.43
C LEU A 26 3.09 -2.42 -13.24
N VAL A 27 2.40 -3.12 -14.13
CA VAL A 27 2.99 -4.06 -15.08
C VAL A 27 3.09 -3.36 -16.43
N LEU A 28 4.31 -3.31 -16.97
CA LEU A 28 4.62 -2.72 -18.26
C LEU A 28 5.11 -3.80 -19.23
N ASP A 29 4.60 -3.77 -20.45
CA ASP A 29 5.23 -4.46 -21.56
C ASP A 29 6.52 -3.70 -21.94
N ALA A 30 7.67 -4.32 -21.68
CA ALA A 30 8.97 -3.70 -21.93
C ALA A 30 9.26 -3.48 -23.42
N VAL A 31 8.68 -4.29 -24.31
CA VAL A 31 8.88 -4.21 -25.76
C VAL A 31 8.02 -3.10 -26.34
N CYS A 32 6.73 -3.11 -26.03
CA CYS A 32 5.77 -2.16 -26.58
C CYS A 32 5.71 -0.83 -25.79
N ARG A 33 6.34 -0.78 -24.60
CA ARG A 33 6.27 0.33 -23.63
C ARG A 33 4.83 0.71 -23.26
N LYS A 34 3.97 -0.30 -23.12
CA LYS A 34 2.55 -0.11 -22.79
C LYS A 34 2.25 -0.61 -21.38
N LYS A 35 1.36 0.12 -20.70
CA LYS A 35 0.76 -0.34 -19.44
C LYS A 35 -0.13 -1.56 -19.72
N VAL A 36 0.19 -2.67 -19.07
CA VAL A 36 -0.61 -3.91 -19.11
C VAL A 36 -1.67 -3.84 -18.03
N THR A 37 -1.26 -3.58 -16.79
CA THR A 37 -2.18 -3.45 -15.66
C THR A 37 -1.56 -2.58 -14.57
N GLU A 38 -2.41 -2.00 -13.74
CA GLU A 38 -2.06 -1.26 -12.54
C GLU A 38 -3.04 -1.67 -11.45
N GLN A 39 -2.52 -2.00 -10.28
CA GLN A 39 -3.32 -2.37 -9.13
C GLN A 39 -2.84 -1.62 -7.91
N GLN A 40 -3.81 -1.17 -7.11
CA GLN A 40 -3.58 -0.45 -5.86
C GLN A 40 -4.48 -1.06 -4.79
N TYR A 41 -3.90 -1.28 -3.62
CA TYR A 41 -4.54 -1.86 -2.46
C TYR A 41 -4.34 -0.94 -1.27
N ILE A 42 -5.43 -0.56 -0.62
CA ILE A 42 -5.38 0.02 0.71
C ILE A 42 -5.24 -1.15 1.68
N VAL A 43 -4.15 -1.17 2.41
CA VAL A 43 -3.79 -2.26 3.32
C VAL A 43 -4.24 -1.88 4.72
N ARG A 44 -4.96 -2.80 5.37
CA ARG A 44 -5.31 -2.69 6.77
C ARG A 44 -4.20 -3.36 7.59
N PRO A 45 -3.45 -2.60 8.42
CA PRO A 45 -2.43 -3.18 9.27
C PRO A 45 -3.07 -4.16 10.29
N PRO A 46 -2.30 -5.11 10.83
CA PRO A 46 -2.79 -6.10 11.79
C PRO A 46 -3.18 -5.49 13.16
N THR A 47 -2.79 -4.23 13.42
CA THR A 47 -3.12 -3.52 14.65
C THR A 47 -4.62 -3.24 14.72
N GLU A 48 -5.28 -3.65 15.81
CA GLU A 48 -6.73 -3.42 15.98
C GLU A 48 -7.06 -1.96 16.32
N ASP A 49 -6.10 -1.20 16.85
CA ASP A 49 -6.26 0.19 17.28
C ASP A 49 -5.93 1.19 16.16
N ILE A 50 -6.66 1.12 15.04
CA ILE A 50 -6.65 2.19 14.04
C ILE A 50 -7.52 3.34 14.56
N ASN A 51 -6.91 4.24 15.34
CA ASN A 51 -7.53 5.46 15.84
C ASN A 51 -7.20 6.68 14.96
N GLU A 52 -7.89 7.80 15.20
CA GLU A 52 -7.49 9.10 14.64
C GLU A 52 -6.07 9.38 15.11
N ASN A 53 -5.11 9.48 14.17
CA ASN A 53 -3.66 9.73 14.35
C ASN A 53 -2.70 8.59 13.95
N VAL A 54 -3.18 7.43 13.49
CA VAL A 54 -2.26 6.37 13.00
C VAL A 54 -1.52 6.80 11.72
N LEU A 55 -2.15 7.59 10.86
CA LEU A 55 -1.51 8.04 9.62
C LEU A 55 -0.66 9.29 9.84
N GLY A 56 0.56 9.27 9.31
CA GLY A 56 1.39 10.45 9.15
C GLY A 56 0.80 11.41 8.11
N GLU A 57 1.25 12.67 8.13
CA GLU A 57 0.77 13.70 7.21
C GLU A 57 0.97 13.31 5.73
N GLN A 58 2.13 12.71 5.40
CA GLN A 58 2.41 12.20 4.05
C GLN A 58 1.35 11.21 3.56
N CYS A 59 0.90 10.29 4.43
CA CYS A 59 -0.18 9.35 4.11
C CYS A 59 -1.48 10.04 3.70
N ARG A 60 -1.85 11.10 4.43
CA ARG A 60 -3.10 11.83 4.20
C ARG A 60 -3.00 12.75 2.99
N GLU A 61 -1.91 13.48 2.85
CA GLU A 61 -1.74 14.52 1.83
C GLU A 61 -1.35 13.93 0.47
N ASP A 62 -0.36 13.05 0.42
CA ASP A 62 0.20 12.57 -0.85
C ASP A 62 -0.59 11.40 -1.44
N PHE A 63 -1.18 10.56 -0.58
CA PHE A 63 -1.90 9.35 -1.01
C PHE A 63 -3.41 9.44 -0.79
N GLY A 64 -3.91 10.52 -0.17
CA GLY A 64 -5.32 10.71 0.12
C GLY A 64 -5.92 9.63 1.02
N LEU A 65 -5.09 9.02 1.87
CA LEU A 65 -5.53 8.00 2.83
C LEU A 65 -6.25 8.66 4.00
N THR A 66 -7.23 7.95 4.52
CA THR A 66 -7.89 8.27 5.79
C THR A 66 -7.89 7.02 6.63
N GLU A 67 -7.98 7.19 7.93
CA GLU A 67 -8.08 6.12 8.91
C GLU A 67 -9.26 5.20 8.58
N ASP A 68 -10.39 5.77 8.15
CA ASP A 68 -11.55 5.01 7.69
C ASP A 68 -11.24 4.13 6.46
N LYS A 69 -10.51 4.66 5.46
CA LYS A 69 -10.10 3.86 4.30
C LYS A 69 -9.17 2.72 4.70
N VAL A 70 -8.20 3.00 5.58
CA VAL A 70 -7.22 2.02 6.05
C VAL A 70 -7.89 0.94 6.90
N LYS A 71 -8.81 1.34 7.79
CA LYS A 71 -9.63 0.44 8.61
C LYS A 71 -10.51 -0.49 7.79
N ASN A 72 -11.01 -0.01 6.65
CA ASN A 72 -11.82 -0.79 5.70
C ASN A 72 -10.97 -1.41 4.57
N GLY A 73 -9.64 -1.32 4.65
CA GLY A 73 -8.71 -1.89 3.70
C GLY A 73 -8.63 -3.41 3.78
N GLN A 74 -7.83 -4.00 2.88
CA GLN A 74 -7.59 -5.45 2.87
C GLN A 74 -6.45 -5.80 3.83
N PRO A 75 -6.54 -6.90 4.60
CA PRO A 75 -5.40 -7.43 5.33
C PRO A 75 -4.21 -7.67 4.39
N PHE A 76 -2.99 -7.43 4.87
CA PHE A 76 -1.78 -7.56 4.06
C PHE A 76 -1.67 -8.95 3.41
N GLU A 77 -1.93 -10.01 4.18
CA GLU A 77 -1.91 -11.40 3.72
C GLU A 77 -2.88 -11.62 2.56
N SER A 78 -4.08 -11.02 2.64
CA SER A 78 -5.08 -11.14 1.57
C SER A 78 -4.65 -10.44 0.27
N VAL A 79 -3.82 -9.40 0.36
CA VAL A 79 -3.28 -8.70 -0.81
C VAL A 79 -2.22 -9.54 -1.49
N VAL A 80 -1.25 -10.07 -0.73
CA VAL A 80 -0.14 -10.87 -1.29
C VAL A 80 -0.63 -12.23 -1.79
N ASP A 81 -1.59 -12.86 -1.11
CA ASP A 81 -2.19 -14.13 -1.56
C ASP A 81 -3.23 -13.92 -2.67
N SER A 82 -3.51 -12.67 -3.07
CA SER A 82 -4.49 -12.41 -4.12
C SER A 82 -4.02 -13.00 -5.44
N ARG A 83 -4.96 -13.64 -6.17
CA ARG A 83 -4.69 -14.20 -7.50
C ARG A 83 -4.07 -13.18 -8.46
N ALA A 84 -4.45 -11.90 -8.32
CA ALA A 84 -3.93 -10.83 -9.16
C ALA A 84 -2.45 -10.54 -8.89
N PHE A 85 -2.03 -10.57 -7.62
CA PHE A 85 -0.64 -10.36 -7.21
C PHE A 85 0.21 -11.58 -7.61
N MET A 86 -0.25 -12.78 -7.26
CA MET A 86 0.45 -14.04 -7.58
C MET A 86 0.61 -14.26 -9.09
N ALA A 87 -0.38 -13.90 -9.91
CA ALA A 87 -0.25 -13.99 -11.37
C ALA A 87 0.85 -13.10 -11.97
N VAL A 88 1.39 -12.15 -11.20
CA VAL A 88 2.43 -11.21 -11.64
C VAL A 88 3.79 -11.53 -10.99
N PHE A 89 3.81 -12.01 -9.75
CA PHE A 89 5.01 -12.09 -8.92
C PHE A 89 5.43 -13.50 -8.46
N ASP A 90 4.65 -14.55 -8.75
CA ASP A 90 5.11 -15.96 -8.66
C ASP A 90 5.91 -16.37 -9.90
#